data_AF-A0A650MDB9-F1
#
_entry.id   AF-A0A650MDB9-F1
#
_cell.length_a   1.000
_cell.length_b   1.000
_cell.length_c   1.000
_cell.angle_alpha   90.00
_cell.angle_beta   90.00
_cell.angle_gamma   90.00
#
_symmetry.space_group_name_H-M   'P 1'
#
loop_
_entity.id
_entity.type
_entity.pdbx_description
1 polymer ?
#
loop_
_entity_poly.entity_id
_entity_poly.type
_entity_poly.pdbx_seq_one_letter_code
_entity_poly.pdbx_strand_id
1 'polypeptide(L)'
;MFTKNAEIGMTGLNAAINMNASSAQNFFNPIEGHSGIVIFSIVALIITMVANCTSLQGVVQIGLTSKSDKDAKKGFIIAAIIMVPLGFLCALLGICAKAIYPDLEPATRALPMIILSLNPLIAGITLAGLWAADMSTACSMLIGCSTTVSQDILCKTKLKDSINKNSLIANKLIILGIGFVTYIISMGQGQILATIKVALSLSIPCSIVVLGGIWFRENVSRKSAFYTIFSGIIVIGAWLIFPIKTQFSDIPVLSVICNDIAYIMLIICGGVFVISNCVFKEKVSNLRKIYD
;
A
#
# COMPACT_ATOMS: atom_id res chain seq x y z
N MET A 1 -5.83 -18.35 38.21
CA MET A 1 -5.22 -18.03 36.91
C MET A 1 -6.27 -17.46 35.93
N PHE A 2 -7.11 -16.54 36.42
CA PHE A 2 -8.11 -15.82 35.65
C PHE A 2 -7.94 -14.35 36.01
N THR A 3 -7.15 -13.60 35.24
CA THR A 3 -6.91 -12.19 35.55
C THR A 3 -8.11 -11.35 35.09
N LYS A 4 -8.69 -10.64 36.06
CA LYS A 4 -9.65 -9.54 35.90
C LYS A 4 -8.98 -8.38 35.15
N ASN A 5 -8.85 -8.46 33.84
CA ASN A 5 -8.10 -7.47 33.06
C ASN A 5 -8.97 -6.77 32.00
N ALA A 6 -10.24 -6.51 32.29
CA ALA A 6 -10.98 -5.45 31.59
C ALA A 6 -10.37 -4.06 31.87
N GLU A 7 -9.58 -3.96 32.95
CA GLU A 7 -8.89 -2.73 33.32
C GLU A 7 -7.76 -2.35 32.36
N ILE A 8 -7.11 -3.28 31.62
CA ILE A 8 -5.97 -2.94 30.73
C ILE A 8 -6.37 -1.95 29.62
N GLY A 9 -7.58 -2.08 29.07
CA GLY A 9 -8.08 -1.14 28.05
C GLY A 9 -8.35 0.25 28.63
N MET A 10 -8.95 0.31 29.81
CA MET A 10 -9.30 1.57 30.49
C MET A 10 -8.07 2.25 31.12
N THR A 11 -7.14 1.46 31.69
CA THR A 11 -5.86 1.94 32.22
C THR A 11 -4.92 2.34 31.10
N GLY A 12 -4.92 1.64 29.96
CA GLY A 12 -4.21 2.05 28.74
C GLY A 12 -4.74 3.36 28.17
N LEU A 13 -6.07 3.52 28.11
CA LEU A 13 -6.70 4.78 27.68
C LEU A 13 -6.40 5.92 28.66
N ASN A 14 -6.49 5.68 29.97
CA ASN A 14 -6.15 6.68 30.99
C ASN A 14 -4.65 7.01 30.99
N ALA A 15 -3.76 6.03 30.75
CA ALA A 15 -2.33 6.26 30.57
C ALA A 15 -2.05 7.08 29.31
N ALA A 16 -2.74 6.82 28.20
CA ALA A 16 -2.64 7.63 26.98
C ALA A 16 -3.15 9.07 27.21
N ILE A 17 -4.25 9.24 27.95
CA ILE A 17 -4.77 10.57 28.34
C ILE A 17 -3.77 11.31 29.23
N ASN A 18 -3.20 10.63 30.24
CA ASN A 18 -2.21 11.22 31.16
C ASN A 18 -0.87 11.51 30.47
N MET A 19 -0.45 10.67 29.52
CA MET A 19 0.74 10.89 28.69
C MET A 19 0.55 12.11 27.78
N ASN A 20 -0.64 12.30 27.20
CA ASN A 20 -0.97 13.48 26.40
C ASN A 20 -1.11 14.75 27.27
N ALA A 21 -1.52 14.62 28.53
CA ALA A 21 -1.62 15.73 29.48
C ALA A 21 -0.26 16.15 30.09
N SER A 22 0.66 15.21 30.30
CA SER A 22 1.98 15.45 30.93
C SER A 22 3.05 15.79 29.90
N SER A 23 2.94 15.18 28.72
CA SER A 23 3.72 15.51 27.55
C SER A 23 2.72 16.04 26.55
N ALA A 24 2.56 17.36 26.48
CA ALA A 24 2.04 17.99 25.27
C ALA A 24 3.08 17.81 24.14
N GLN A 25 3.45 16.56 23.84
CA GLN A 25 3.97 16.20 22.54
C GLN A 25 2.79 16.42 21.62
N ASN A 26 2.75 17.65 21.10
CA ASN A 26 2.10 18.19 19.91
C ASN A 26 1.73 17.17 18.81
N PHE A 27 1.01 16.09 19.15
CA PHE A 27 0.68 14.98 18.24
C PHE A 27 -0.35 15.42 17.20
N PHE A 28 -1.14 16.44 17.56
CA PHE A 28 -2.15 17.09 16.72
C PHE A 28 -1.73 18.50 16.27
N ASN A 29 -0.55 18.99 16.65
CA ASN A 29 -0.12 20.33 16.24
C ASN A 29 0.55 20.24 14.85
N PRO A 30 -0.02 20.83 13.80
CA PRO A 30 0.39 20.57 12.42
C PRO A 30 1.79 21.11 12.04
N ILE A 31 2.42 21.98 12.85
CA ILE A 31 3.58 22.78 12.40
C ILE A 31 4.78 22.79 13.38
N GLU A 32 4.61 22.69 14.71
CA GLU A 32 5.70 23.01 15.67
C GLU A 32 6.17 21.86 16.56
N GLY A 33 6.53 20.74 15.95
CA GLY A 33 7.36 19.77 16.63
C GLY A 33 7.86 18.75 15.63
N HIS A 34 8.70 17.84 16.06
CA HIS A 34 9.05 16.61 15.32
C HIS A 34 7.81 15.72 14.96
N SER A 35 6.60 16.28 15.00
CA SER A 35 5.26 15.72 14.81
C SER A 35 4.51 16.31 13.60
N GLY A 36 5.00 17.36 12.92
CA GLY A 36 4.53 17.72 11.57
C GLY A 36 4.68 16.56 10.56
N ILE A 37 5.55 15.61 10.91
CA ILE A 37 5.80 14.34 10.24
C ILE A 37 4.54 13.48 10.07
N VAL A 38 3.59 13.55 11.00
CA VAL A 38 2.44 12.63 11.03
C VAL A 38 1.41 12.98 9.95
N ILE A 39 1.03 14.26 9.80
CA ILE A 39 0.08 14.68 8.77
C ILE A 39 0.60 14.35 7.37
N PHE A 40 1.87 14.66 7.09
CA PHE A 40 2.46 14.38 5.78
C PHE A 40 2.64 12.87 5.55
N SER A 41 2.92 12.07 6.59
CA SER A 41 2.95 10.61 6.44
C SER A 41 1.56 10.03 6.17
N ILE A 42 0.51 10.57 6.80
CA ILE A 42 -0.88 10.17 6.54
C ILE A 42 -1.27 10.52 5.09
N VAL A 43 -0.94 11.73 4.63
CA VAL A 43 -1.21 12.14 3.25
C VAL A 43 -0.44 11.26 2.25
N ALA A 44 0.82 10.90 2.53
CA ALA A 44 1.59 9.96 1.72
C ALA A 44 0.92 8.57 1.63
N LEU A 45 0.40 8.10 2.77
CA LEU A 45 -0.33 6.84 2.84
C LEU A 45 -1.63 6.90 2.02
N ILE A 46 -2.38 8.01 2.09
CA ILE A 46 -3.60 8.20 1.29
C ILE A 46 -3.27 8.17 -0.20
N ILE A 47 -2.26 8.92 -0.64
CA ILE A 47 -1.79 8.93 -2.04
C ILE A 47 -1.45 7.51 -2.49
N THR A 48 -0.68 6.80 -1.68
CA THR A 48 -0.26 5.43 -1.97
C THR A 48 -1.44 4.48 -2.04
N MET A 49 -2.40 4.59 -1.13
CA MET A 49 -3.60 3.74 -1.13
C MET A 49 -4.51 4.02 -2.34
N VAL A 50 -4.72 5.28 -2.72
CA VAL A 50 -5.46 5.64 -3.94
C VAL A 50 -4.79 5.07 -5.18
N ALA A 51 -3.46 5.15 -5.25
CA ALA A 51 -2.70 4.56 -6.34
C ALA A 51 -2.87 3.03 -6.40
N ASN A 52 -2.77 2.37 -5.25
CA ASN A 52 -2.96 0.92 -5.14
C ASN A 52 -4.39 0.51 -5.51
N CYS A 53 -5.43 1.24 -5.11
CA CYS A 53 -6.81 0.89 -5.47
C CYS A 53 -7.06 0.84 -6.98
N THR A 54 -6.35 1.67 -7.75
CA THR A 54 -6.51 1.73 -9.22
C THR A 54 -5.67 0.67 -9.94
N SER A 55 -4.47 0.40 -9.43
CA SER A 55 -3.49 -0.45 -10.11
C SER A 55 -3.47 -1.90 -9.64
N LEU A 56 -3.91 -2.16 -8.40
CA LEU A 56 -3.77 -3.48 -7.79
C LEU A 56 -4.83 -4.44 -8.33
N GLN A 57 -4.36 -5.52 -8.96
CA GLN A 57 -5.22 -6.49 -9.65
C GLN A 57 -6.33 -7.06 -8.76
N GLY A 58 -6.02 -7.37 -7.49
CA GLY A 58 -7.01 -7.90 -6.56
C GLY A 58 -8.20 -6.95 -6.34
N VAL A 59 -7.95 -5.64 -6.27
CA VAL A 59 -9.01 -4.64 -6.07
C VAL A 59 -9.83 -4.45 -7.34
N VAL A 60 -9.16 -4.33 -8.49
CA VAL A 60 -9.81 -4.18 -9.80
C VAL A 60 -10.68 -5.39 -10.11
N GLN A 61 -10.21 -6.60 -9.83
CA GLN A 61 -10.95 -7.83 -10.08
C GLN A 61 -12.21 -7.95 -9.21
N ILE A 62 -12.21 -7.46 -7.97
CA ILE A 62 -13.41 -7.41 -7.14
C ILE A 62 -14.48 -6.52 -7.80
N GLY A 63 -14.09 -5.39 -8.37
CA GLY A 63 -15.01 -4.54 -9.13
C GLY A 63 -15.57 -5.24 -10.37
N LEU A 64 -14.70 -5.91 -11.13
CA LEU A 64 -15.06 -6.60 -12.39
C LEU A 64 -15.91 -7.87 -12.19
N THR A 65 -15.87 -8.47 -11.01
CA THR A 65 -16.67 -9.66 -10.66
C THR A 65 -18.03 -9.31 -10.05
N SER A 66 -18.34 -8.03 -9.88
CA SER A 66 -19.65 -7.57 -9.41
C SER A 66 -20.75 -7.84 -10.45
N LYS A 67 -21.99 -7.98 -9.97
CA LYS A 67 -23.16 -8.25 -10.84
C LYS A 67 -23.56 -7.04 -11.70
N SER A 68 -23.23 -5.83 -11.25
CA SER A 68 -23.60 -4.57 -11.89
C SER A 68 -22.69 -3.45 -11.39
N ASP A 69 -22.45 -2.44 -12.21
CA ASP A 69 -21.76 -1.20 -11.85
C ASP A 69 -22.32 -0.52 -10.59
N LYS A 70 -23.65 -0.61 -10.40
CA LYS A 70 -24.32 -0.06 -9.20
C LYS A 70 -23.90 -0.82 -7.94
N ASP A 71 -23.80 -2.15 -8.04
CA ASP A 71 -23.39 -3.01 -6.93
C ASP A 71 -21.90 -2.84 -6.61
N ALA A 72 -21.05 -2.70 -7.63
CA ALA A 72 -19.63 -2.35 -7.43
C ALA A 72 -19.48 -1.03 -6.66
N LYS A 73 -20.13 0.04 -7.13
CA LYS A 73 -20.06 1.35 -6.48
C LYS A 73 -20.55 1.29 -5.04
N LYS A 74 -21.68 0.64 -4.80
CA LYS A 74 -22.23 0.48 -3.45
C LYS A 74 -21.28 -0.31 -2.56
N GLY A 75 -20.68 -1.39 -3.07
CA GLY A 75 -19.69 -2.19 -2.36
C GLY A 75 -18.46 -1.37 -1.93
N PHE A 76 -17.88 -0.60 -2.85
CA PHE A 76 -16.73 0.27 -2.54
C PHE A 76 -17.09 1.38 -1.53
N ILE A 77 -18.28 1.97 -1.62
CA ILE A 77 -18.74 2.99 -0.66
C ILE A 77 -18.91 2.39 0.73
N ILE A 78 -19.55 1.21 0.84
CA ILE A 78 -19.72 0.52 2.13
C ILE A 78 -18.35 0.18 2.72
N ALA A 79 -17.42 -0.34 1.91
CA ALA A 79 -16.06 -0.64 2.34
C ALA A 79 -15.34 0.62 2.87
N ALA A 80 -15.45 1.75 2.18
CA ALA A 80 -14.87 3.01 2.62
C ALA A 80 -15.45 3.48 3.95
N ILE A 81 -16.76 3.40 4.14
CA ILE A 81 -17.44 3.79 5.40
C ILE A 81 -16.98 2.91 6.56
N ILE A 82 -16.80 1.60 6.35
CA ILE A 82 -16.33 0.67 7.39
C ILE A 82 -14.85 0.88 7.71
N MET A 83 -14.03 1.25 6.72
CA MET A 83 -12.59 1.40 6.89
C MET A 83 -12.21 2.62 7.75
N VAL A 84 -12.99 3.70 7.71
CA VAL A 84 -12.74 4.93 8.50
C VAL A 84 -12.71 4.67 10.02
N PRO A 85 -13.78 4.15 10.65
CA PRO A 85 -13.77 3.88 12.09
C PRO A 85 -12.74 2.80 12.44
N LEU A 86 -12.53 1.80 11.57
CA LEU A 86 -11.54 0.75 11.80
C LEU A 86 -10.11 1.31 11.84
N GLY A 87 -9.77 2.20 10.90
CA GLY A 87 -8.47 2.88 10.88
C GLY A 87 -8.23 3.74 12.11
N PHE A 88 -9.26 4.45 12.59
CA PHE A 88 -9.18 5.22 13.82
C PHE A 88 -8.92 4.33 15.06
N LEU A 89 -9.62 3.19 15.16
CA LEU A 89 -9.39 2.21 16.23
C LEU A 89 -7.96 1.66 16.20
N CYS A 90 -7.43 1.33 15.01
CA CYS A 90 -6.05 0.88 14.86
C CYS A 90 -5.03 1.93 15.30
N ALA A 91 -5.25 3.20 14.93
CA ALA A 91 -4.38 4.31 15.34
C ALA A 91 -4.42 4.52 16.86
N LEU A 92 -5.62 4.47 17.46
CA LEU A 92 -5.80 4.57 18.90
C LEU A 92 -5.07 3.45 19.64
N LEU A 93 -5.20 2.21 19.16
CA LEU A 93 -4.47 1.06 19.73
C LEU A 93 -2.96 1.25 19.68
N GLY A 94 -2.42 1.80 18.59
CA GLY A 94 -1.00 2.13 18.47
C GLY A 94 -0.53 3.18 19.49
N ILE A 95 -1.35 4.21 19.74
CA ILE A 95 -1.07 5.24 20.76
C ILE A 95 -1.09 4.63 22.16
N CYS A 96 -2.12 3.83 22.49
CA CYS A 96 -2.20 3.11 23.75
C CYS A 96 -0.99 2.18 23.95
N ALA A 97 -0.55 1.49 22.88
CA ALA A 97 0.63 0.63 22.93
C ALA A 97 1.88 1.40 23.32
N LYS A 98 2.09 2.56 22.71
CA LYS A 98 3.24 3.42 22.98
C LYS A 98 3.21 3.99 24.40
N ALA A 99 2.01 4.28 24.93
CA ALA A 99 1.85 4.77 26.30
C ALA A 99 2.15 3.69 27.35
N ILE A 100 1.77 2.44 27.09
CA ILE A 100 2.02 1.32 28.01
C ILE A 100 3.46 0.80 27.90
N TYR A 101 4.04 0.81 26.68
CA TYR A 101 5.37 0.30 26.38
C TYR A 101 6.24 1.36 25.68
N PRO A 102 6.77 2.36 26.41
CA PRO A 102 7.51 3.48 25.82
C PRO A 102 8.86 3.09 25.19
N ASP A 103 9.52 2.03 25.69
CA ASP A 103 10.86 1.58 25.25
C ASP A 103 10.83 0.37 24.28
N LEU A 104 9.68 0.12 23.63
CA LEU A 104 9.50 -1.10 22.83
C LEU A 104 10.12 -0.98 21.42
N GLU A 105 11.35 -1.45 21.28
CA GLU A 105 12.03 -1.57 19.98
C GLU A 105 12.12 -3.04 19.50
N PRO A 106 11.76 -3.36 18.24
CA PRO A 106 11.12 -2.50 17.24
C PRO A 106 9.61 -2.31 17.47
N ALA A 107 9.08 -1.16 17.05
CA ALA A 107 7.67 -0.79 17.19
C ALA A 107 6.66 -1.83 16.63
N THR A 108 7.08 -2.71 15.71
CA THR A 108 6.25 -3.79 15.16
C THR A 108 5.85 -4.85 16.20
N ARG A 109 6.56 -4.95 17.32
CA ARG A 109 6.24 -5.88 18.42
C ARG A 109 5.14 -5.38 19.36
N ALA A 110 4.69 -4.14 19.20
CA ALA A 110 3.69 -3.53 20.06
C ALA A 110 2.34 -4.27 20.01
N LEU A 111 1.87 -4.61 18.80
CA LEU A 111 0.59 -5.29 18.61
C LEU A 111 0.60 -6.71 19.24
N PRO A 112 1.58 -7.59 18.97
CA PRO A 112 1.67 -8.88 19.67
C PRO A 112 1.70 -8.77 21.19
N MET A 113 2.45 -7.82 21.75
CA MET A 113 2.53 -7.62 23.20
C MET A 113 1.18 -7.25 23.81
N ILE A 114 0.42 -6.36 23.16
CA ILE A 114 -0.94 -6.05 23.59
C ILE A 114 -1.81 -7.30 23.54
N ILE A 115 -1.79 -8.04 22.42
CA ILE A 115 -2.62 -9.25 22.25
C ILE A 115 -2.34 -10.27 23.35
N LEU A 116 -1.06 -10.48 23.69
CA LEU A 116 -0.65 -11.42 24.73
C LEU A 116 -0.95 -10.95 26.16
N SER A 117 -1.24 -9.66 26.37
CA SER A 117 -1.69 -9.13 27.66
C SER A 117 -3.18 -9.36 27.96
N LEU A 118 -3.98 -9.70 26.93
CA LEU A 118 -5.40 -10.01 27.07
C LEU A 118 -5.65 -11.39 27.67
N ASN A 119 -6.89 -11.64 28.09
CA ASN A 119 -7.34 -12.96 28.51
C ASN A 119 -7.09 -13.99 27.39
N PRO A 120 -6.56 -15.20 27.68
CA PRO A 120 -6.24 -16.22 26.68
C PRO A 120 -7.33 -16.50 25.64
N LEU A 121 -8.60 -16.46 26.03
CA LEU A 121 -9.71 -16.68 25.10
C LEU A 121 -9.82 -15.55 24.06
N ILE A 122 -9.74 -14.30 24.51
CA ILE A 122 -9.84 -13.11 23.66
C ILE A 122 -8.57 -12.96 22.82
N ALA A 123 -7.41 -13.24 23.41
CA ALA A 123 -6.13 -13.26 22.71
C ALA A 123 -6.13 -14.30 21.57
N GLY A 124 -6.64 -15.51 21.83
CA GLY A 124 -6.77 -16.57 20.84
C GLY A 124 -7.70 -16.21 19.68
N ILE A 125 -8.89 -15.67 19.97
CA ILE A 125 -9.83 -15.20 18.95
C ILE A 125 -9.23 -14.06 18.12
N THR A 126 -8.54 -13.12 18.76
CA THR A 126 -7.90 -11.98 18.09
C THR A 126 -6.77 -12.44 17.17
N LEU A 127 -5.93 -13.36 17.62
CA LEU A 127 -4.85 -13.93 16.82
C LEU A 127 -5.40 -14.73 15.63
N ALA A 128 -6.47 -15.50 15.82
CA ALA A 128 -7.15 -16.19 14.74
C ALA A 128 -7.72 -15.22 13.70
N GLY A 129 -8.30 -14.10 14.14
CA GLY A 129 -8.76 -13.02 13.26
C GLY A 129 -7.63 -12.36 12.47
N LEU A 130 -6.48 -12.11 13.11
CA LEU A 130 -5.29 -11.57 12.45
C LEU A 130 -4.78 -12.52 11.35
N TRP A 131 -4.68 -13.81 11.66
CA TRP A 131 -4.31 -14.84 10.68
C TRP A 131 -5.30 -14.92 9.51
N ALA A 132 -6.60 -14.84 9.77
CA ALA A 132 -7.61 -14.84 8.74
C ALA A 132 -7.49 -13.61 7.81
N ALA A 133 -7.24 -12.43 8.38
CA ALA A 133 -7.02 -11.21 7.63
C ALA A 133 -5.77 -11.29 6.73
N ASP A 134 -4.64 -11.76 7.27
CA ASP A 134 -3.40 -11.93 6.51
C ASP A 134 -3.57 -12.95 5.38
N MET A 135 -4.19 -14.09 5.64
CA MET A 135 -4.45 -15.12 4.64
C MET A 135 -5.36 -14.62 3.51
N SER A 136 -6.40 -13.84 3.83
CA SER A 136 -7.28 -13.28 2.81
C SER A 136 -6.55 -12.34 1.84
N THR A 137 -5.58 -11.57 2.35
CA THR A 137 -4.76 -10.64 1.57
C THR A 137 -3.73 -11.40 0.74
N ALA A 138 -3.00 -12.32 1.36
CA ALA A 138 -1.97 -13.13 0.71
C ALA A 138 -2.54 -13.95 -0.46
N CYS A 139 -3.68 -14.62 -0.26
CA CYS A 139 -4.34 -15.38 -1.32
C CYS A 139 -4.74 -14.49 -2.50
N SER A 140 -5.31 -13.31 -2.23
CA SER A 140 -5.74 -12.37 -3.27
C SER A 140 -4.54 -11.85 -4.08
N MET A 141 -3.42 -11.55 -3.42
CA MET A 141 -2.19 -11.12 -4.08
C MET A 141 -1.56 -12.23 -4.92
N LEU A 142 -1.48 -13.46 -4.40
CA LEU A 142 -0.94 -14.61 -5.14
C LEU A 142 -1.76 -14.94 -6.38
N ILE A 143 -3.09 -14.91 -6.27
CA ILE A 143 -3.98 -15.11 -7.43
C ILE A 143 -3.77 -13.99 -8.44
N GLY A 144 -3.76 -12.72 -8.01
CA GLY A 144 -3.54 -11.58 -8.89
C GLY A 144 -2.21 -11.64 -9.65
N CYS A 145 -1.12 -11.99 -8.96
CA CYS A 145 0.18 -12.21 -9.59
C CYS A 145 0.16 -13.37 -10.58
N SER A 146 -0.46 -14.50 -10.22
CA SER A 146 -0.57 -15.66 -11.12
C SER A 146 -1.36 -15.34 -12.38
N THR A 147 -2.49 -14.63 -12.26
CA THR A 147 -3.28 -14.21 -13.42
C THR A 147 -2.50 -13.24 -14.31
N THR A 148 -1.74 -12.31 -13.72
CA THR A 148 -0.88 -11.38 -14.45
C THR A 148 0.17 -12.16 -15.25
N VAL A 149 0.90 -13.07 -14.61
CA VAL A 149 1.95 -13.86 -15.28
C VAL A 149 1.35 -14.73 -16.39
N SER A 150 0.23 -15.39 -16.12
CA SER A 150 -0.44 -16.27 -17.07
C SER A 150 -0.96 -15.51 -18.30
N GLN A 151 -1.74 -14.44 -18.09
CA GLN A 151 -2.41 -13.71 -19.17
C GLN A 151 -1.52 -12.66 -19.85
N ASP A 152 -0.68 -11.94 -19.11
CA ASP A 152 0.07 -10.82 -19.66
C ASP A 152 1.44 -11.22 -20.21
N ILE A 153 2.06 -12.27 -19.66
CA ILE A 153 3.39 -12.74 -20.09
C ILE A 153 3.24 -13.99 -20.95
N LEU A 154 2.65 -15.04 -20.40
CA LEU A 154 2.71 -16.36 -21.03
C LEU A 154 1.74 -16.51 -22.23
N CYS A 155 0.53 -15.94 -22.15
CA CYS A 155 -0.43 -15.94 -23.27
C CYS A 155 0.02 -15.09 -24.48
N LYS A 156 0.96 -14.15 -24.30
CA LYS A 156 1.58 -13.38 -25.40
C LYS A 156 2.79 -14.09 -26.02
N THR A 157 3.20 -15.22 -25.45
CA THR A 157 4.33 -16.03 -25.91
C THR A 157 3.83 -17.23 -26.71
N LYS A 158 4.74 -17.98 -27.37
CA LYS A 158 4.45 -19.24 -28.10
C LYS A 158 3.78 -20.35 -27.24
N LEU A 159 3.64 -20.14 -25.93
CA LEU A 159 3.03 -21.08 -24.97
C LEU A 159 1.50 -20.92 -24.84
N LYS A 160 0.89 -19.99 -25.58
CA LYS A 160 -0.56 -19.68 -25.53
C LYS A 160 -1.46 -20.91 -25.63
N ASP A 161 -1.20 -21.81 -26.57
CA ASP A 161 -2.07 -22.97 -26.82
C ASP A 161 -1.98 -24.04 -25.73
N SER A 162 -0.81 -24.15 -25.09
CA SER A 162 -0.60 -25.08 -23.97
C SER A 162 -1.30 -24.57 -22.69
N ILE A 163 -1.23 -23.27 -22.45
CA ILE A 163 -1.88 -22.64 -21.29
C ILE A 163 -3.39 -22.62 -21.44
N ASN A 164 -3.93 -22.36 -22.63
CA ASN A 164 -5.38 -22.38 -22.83
C ASN A 164 -5.99 -23.79 -22.66
N LYS A 165 -5.27 -24.85 -23.04
CA LYS A 165 -5.74 -26.23 -22.86
C LYS A 165 -5.83 -26.64 -21.39
N ASN A 166 -4.84 -26.26 -20.57
CA ASN A 166 -4.75 -26.64 -19.15
C ASN A 166 -4.59 -25.42 -18.22
N SER A 167 -5.39 -24.37 -18.43
CA SER A 167 -5.23 -23.06 -17.78
C SER A 167 -5.30 -23.12 -16.26
N LEU A 168 -6.13 -24.01 -15.71
CA LEU A 168 -6.24 -24.23 -14.27
C LEU A 168 -4.98 -24.83 -13.65
N ILE A 169 -4.38 -25.85 -14.30
CA ILE A 169 -3.17 -26.52 -13.79
C ILE A 169 -1.98 -25.56 -13.94
N ALA A 170 -1.88 -24.86 -15.06
CA ALA A 170 -0.87 -23.85 -15.30
C ALA A 170 -0.92 -22.75 -14.22
N ASN A 171 -2.10 -22.20 -13.94
CA ASN A 171 -2.26 -21.17 -12.91
C ASN A 171 -1.92 -21.68 -11.50
N LYS A 172 -2.28 -22.93 -11.16
CA LYS A 172 -1.90 -23.55 -9.87
C LYS A 172 -0.38 -23.69 -9.72
N LEU A 173 0.31 -24.13 -10.78
CA LEU A 173 1.78 -24.23 -10.79
C LEU A 173 2.44 -22.86 -10.69
N ILE A 174 1.90 -21.84 -11.38
CA ILE A 174 2.38 -20.46 -11.30
C ILE A 174 2.20 -19.92 -9.87
N ILE A 175 1.05 -20.18 -9.21
CA ILE A 175 0.83 -19.79 -7.81
C ILE A 175 1.88 -20.44 -6.91
N LEU A 176 2.14 -21.74 -7.09
CA LEU A 176 3.14 -22.47 -6.30
C LEU A 176 4.55 -21.87 -6.49
N GLY A 177 4.92 -21.59 -7.74
CA GLY A 177 6.22 -20.97 -8.08
C GLY A 177 6.37 -19.58 -7.50
N ILE A 178 5.38 -18.70 -7.67
CA ILE A 178 5.39 -17.34 -7.12
C ILE A 178 5.41 -17.38 -5.60
N GLY A 179 4.65 -18.27 -4.96
CA GLY A 179 4.65 -18.45 -3.52
C GLY A 179 6.02 -18.85 -2.99
N PHE A 180 6.69 -19.80 -3.65
CA PHE A 180 8.04 -20.23 -3.27
C PHE A 180 9.06 -19.09 -3.41
N VAL A 181 9.04 -18.35 -4.53
CA VAL A 181 9.93 -17.20 -4.72
C VAL A 181 9.68 -16.12 -3.67
N THR A 182 8.41 -15.82 -3.38
CA THR A 182 8.03 -14.82 -2.36
C THR A 182 8.52 -15.24 -0.97
N TYR A 183 8.41 -16.52 -0.63
CA TYR A 183 8.93 -17.07 0.63
C TYR A 183 10.45 -16.86 0.76
N ILE A 184 11.23 -17.18 -0.27
CA ILE A 184 12.69 -16.98 -0.27
C ILE A 184 13.05 -15.50 -0.09
N ILE A 185 12.36 -14.59 -0.81
CA ILE A 185 12.58 -13.15 -0.69
C ILE A 185 12.21 -12.65 0.72
N SER A 186 11.15 -13.20 1.32
CA SER A 186 10.70 -12.80 2.65
C SER A 186 11.71 -13.12 3.75
N MET A 187 12.52 -14.17 3.62
CA MET A 187 13.54 -14.52 4.61
C MET A 187 14.69 -13.49 4.71
N GLY A 188 14.90 -12.66 3.68
CA GLY A 188 15.98 -11.67 3.64
C GLY A 188 15.62 -10.28 4.15
N GLN A 189 14.41 -10.06 4.65
CA GLN A 189 13.84 -8.74 4.95
C GLN A 189 13.96 -8.37 6.44
N GLY A 190 14.71 -7.31 6.77
CA GLY A 190 14.92 -6.88 8.17
C GLY A 190 13.81 -5.98 8.75
N GLN A 191 13.31 -5.00 7.99
CA GLN A 191 12.29 -4.04 8.46
C GLN A 191 11.02 -4.09 7.61
N ILE A 192 9.96 -4.71 8.15
CA ILE A 192 8.69 -4.94 7.45
C ILE A 192 8.04 -3.63 6.99
N LEU A 193 7.96 -2.62 7.87
CA LEU A 193 7.26 -1.37 7.58
C LEU A 193 7.96 -0.53 6.50
N ALA A 194 9.30 -0.49 6.51
CA ALA A 194 10.05 0.22 5.49
C ALA A 194 9.88 -0.43 4.12
N THR A 195 9.94 -1.76 4.07
CA THR A 195 9.78 -2.52 2.82
C THR A 195 8.38 -2.37 2.23
N ILE A 196 7.33 -2.52 3.05
CA ILE A 196 5.96 -2.45 2.53
C ILE A 196 5.65 -1.06 1.95
N LYS A 197 6.18 0.01 2.56
CA LYS A 197 6.03 1.38 2.03
C LYS A 197 6.68 1.53 0.65
N VAL A 198 7.90 1.04 0.48
CA VAL A 198 8.61 1.07 -0.81
C VAL A 198 7.86 0.24 -1.86
N ALA A 199 7.43 -0.97 -1.50
CA ALA A 199 6.70 -1.87 -2.39
C ALA A 199 5.36 -1.27 -2.84
N LEU A 200 4.57 -0.72 -1.91
CA LEU A 200 3.28 -0.11 -2.22
C LEU A 200 3.42 1.14 -3.08
N SER A 201 4.50 1.90 -2.93
CA SER A 201 4.74 3.12 -3.71
C SER A 201 5.06 2.84 -5.18
N LEU A 202 5.55 1.64 -5.52
CA LEU A 202 5.76 1.23 -6.91
C LEU A 202 4.46 1.24 -7.75
N SER A 203 3.29 1.20 -7.10
CA SER A 203 1.98 1.27 -7.77
C SER A 203 1.64 2.67 -8.31
N ILE A 204 2.30 3.72 -7.82
CA ILE A 204 2.05 5.14 -8.17
C ILE A 204 2.23 5.42 -9.66
N PRO A 205 3.36 5.09 -10.32
CA PRO A 205 3.54 5.34 -11.75
C PRO A 205 2.47 4.63 -12.61
N CYS A 206 2.11 3.40 -12.25
CA CYS A 206 1.03 2.67 -12.93
C CYS A 206 -0.31 3.39 -12.77
N SER A 207 -0.61 3.89 -11.57
CA SER A 207 -1.86 4.60 -11.30
C SER A 207 -1.96 5.92 -12.07
N ILE A 208 -0.86 6.70 -12.13
CA ILE A 208 -0.79 7.94 -12.90
C ILE A 208 -1.11 7.68 -14.38
N VAL A 209 -0.54 6.62 -14.94
CA VAL A 209 -0.80 6.24 -16.34
C VAL A 209 -2.24 5.80 -16.55
N VAL A 210 -2.81 4.99 -15.65
CA VAL A 210 -4.19 4.50 -15.75
C VAL A 210 -5.19 5.64 -15.59
N LEU A 211 -5.07 6.44 -14.53
CA LEU A 211 -5.94 7.60 -14.28
C LEU A 211 -5.80 8.66 -15.38
N GLY A 212 -4.57 8.94 -15.82
CA GLY A 212 -4.30 9.83 -16.93
C GLY A 212 -4.92 9.35 -18.24
N GLY A 213 -4.88 8.04 -18.50
CA GLY A 213 -5.52 7.43 -19.67
C GLY A 213 -7.05 7.48 -19.64
N ILE A 214 -7.66 7.42 -18.45
CA ILE A 214 -9.11 7.49 -18.25
C ILE A 214 -9.60 8.94 -18.38
N TRP A 215 -8.99 9.89 -17.66
CA TRP A 215 -9.45 11.29 -17.63
C TRP A 215 -8.94 12.15 -18.78
N PHE A 216 -7.72 11.92 -19.27
CA PHE A 216 -7.10 12.72 -20.33
C PHE A 216 -6.87 11.90 -21.60
N ARG A 217 -7.84 11.03 -21.95
CA ARG A 217 -7.75 10.07 -23.06
C ARG A 217 -7.29 10.67 -24.39
N GLU A 218 -7.64 11.92 -24.67
CA GLU A 218 -7.26 12.62 -25.91
C GLU A 218 -5.83 13.14 -25.92
N ASN A 219 -5.20 13.29 -24.76
CA ASN A 219 -3.88 13.89 -24.61
C ASN A 219 -2.79 12.90 -24.20
N VAL A 220 -3.12 11.64 -23.96
CA VAL A 220 -2.14 10.61 -23.57
C VAL A 220 -1.48 9.97 -24.78
N SER A 221 -0.15 9.96 -24.78
CA SER A 221 0.68 9.22 -25.75
C SER A 221 1.14 7.87 -25.19
N ARG A 222 1.25 6.86 -26.07
CA ARG A 222 1.77 5.52 -25.73
C ARG A 222 3.23 5.58 -25.23
N LYS A 223 4.02 6.52 -25.76
CA LYS A 223 5.41 6.78 -25.34
C LYS A 223 5.47 7.41 -23.94
N SER A 224 4.56 8.35 -23.63
CA SER A 224 4.48 8.99 -22.31
C SER A 224 4.22 7.98 -21.19
N ALA A 225 3.32 7.02 -21.41
CA ALA A 225 3.08 5.93 -20.48
C ALA A 225 4.34 5.10 -20.19
N PHE A 226 5.11 4.77 -21.23
CA PHE A 226 6.35 4.02 -21.07
C PHE A 226 7.40 4.79 -20.26
N TYR A 227 7.65 6.06 -20.58
CA TYR A 227 8.62 6.88 -19.85
C TYR A 227 8.22 7.12 -18.39
N THR A 228 6.93 7.22 -18.09
CA THR A 228 6.42 7.38 -16.71
C THR A 228 6.66 6.13 -15.86
N ILE A 229 6.44 4.94 -16.43
CA ILE A 229 6.73 3.67 -15.73
C ILE A 229 8.25 3.51 -15.55
N PHE A 230 9.03 3.81 -16.59
CA PHE A 230 10.48 3.72 -16.56
C PHE A 230 11.09 4.68 -15.52
N SER A 231 10.58 5.92 -15.41
CA SER A 231 11.01 6.85 -14.38
C SER A 231 10.72 6.33 -12.98
N GLY A 232 9.59 5.64 -12.75
CA GLY A 232 9.28 5.03 -11.46
C GLY A 232 10.31 3.98 -11.02
N ILE A 233 10.79 3.15 -11.95
CA ILE A 233 11.84 2.16 -11.68
C ILE A 233 13.16 2.86 -11.32
N ILE A 234 13.53 3.91 -12.06
CA ILE A 234 14.74 4.70 -11.78
C ILE A 234 14.65 5.35 -10.39
N VAL A 235 13.49 5.91 -10.04
CA VAL A 235 13.28 6.56 -8.73
C VAL A 235 13.44 5.57 -7.58
N ILE A 236 12.90 4.35 -7.70
CA ILE A 236 13.14 3.29 -6.69
C ILE A 236 14.61 2.88 -6.66
N GLY A 237 15.24 2.65 -7.81
CA GLY A 237 16.64 2.28 -7.86
C GLY A 237 17.52 3.33 -7.17
N ALA A 238 17.28 4.61 -7.47
CA ALA A 238 17.95 5.73 -6.83
C ALA A 238 17.67 5.78 -5.32
N TRP A 239 16.42 5.53 -4.90
CA TRP A 239 16.04 5.49 -3.48
C TRP A 239 16.74 4.38 -2.68
N LEU A 240 17.01 3.24 -3.31
CA LEU A 240 17.71 2.11 -2.68
C LEU A 240 19.22 2.30 -2.62
N ILE A 241 19.80 3.02 -3.58
CA ILE A 241 21.26 3.21 -3.70
C ILE A 241 21.73 4.48 -2.96
N PHE A 242 20.97 5.57 -3.05
CA PHE A 242 21.34 6.84 -2.44
C PHE A 242 20.62 7.03 -1.10
N PRO A 243 21.36 7.21 0.02
CA PRO A 243 20.76 7.57 1.30
C PRO A 243 20.36 9.06 1.29
N ILE A 244 19.37 9.43 0.48
CA ILE A 244 18.78 10.79 0.43
C ILE A 244 18.16 11.16 1.78
N LYS A 245 17.82 10.15 2.60
CA LYS A 245 17.24 10.28 3.94
C LYS A 245 18.09 11.11 4.90
N THR A 246 19.42 11.13 4.73
CA THR A 246 20.35 11.79 5.64
C THR A 246 20.79 13.18 5.19
N GLN A 247 20.46 13.60 3.96
CA GLN A 247 21.01 14.83 3.36
C GLN A 247 20.10 16.06 3.54
N PHE A 248 18.82 15.87 3.88
CA PHE A 248 17.84 16.95 4.11
C PHE A 248 17.24 16.95 5.53
N SER A 249 17.98 16.40 6.50
CA SER A 249 17.50 16.28 7.89
C SER A 249 17.35 17.62 8.61
N ASP A 250 17.95 18.70 8.09
CA ASP A 250 18.02 20.00 8.76
C ASP A 250 16.77 20.88 8.58
N ILE A 251 15.88 20.54 7.62
CA ILE A 251 14.63 21.29 7.36
C ILE A 251 13.42 20.40 7.67
N PRO A 252 12.58 20.72 8.68
CA PRO A 252 11.58 19.80 9.22
C PRO A 252 10.44 19.41 8.26
N VAL A 253 10.09 20.26 7.29
CA VAL A 253 9.04 19.92 6.28
C VAL A 253 9.62 19.10 5.14
N LEU A 254 10.81 19.47 4.66
CA LEU A 254 11.47 18.80 3.55
C LEU A 254 11.96 17.41 3.97
N SER A 255 12.39 17.23 5.22
CA SER A 255 12.78 15.93 5.76
C SER A 255 11.65 14.91 5.67
N VAL A 256 10.38 15.30 5.86
CA VAL A 256 9.24 14.38 5.81
C VAL A 256 8.88 14.01 4.38
N ILE A 257 8.81 15.02 3.51
CA ILE A 257 8.53 14.83 2.07
C ILE A 257 9.63 13.96 1.45
N CYS A 258 10.88 14.15 1.85
CA CYS A 258 12.02 13.36 1.38
C CYS A 258 12.19 12.02 2.10
N ASN A 259 11.49 11.75 3.21
CA ASN A 259 11.56 10.48 3.93
C ASN A 259 10.48 9.49 3.44
N ASP A 260 9.34 9.97 2.94
CA ASP A 260 8.34 9.11 2.31
C ASP A 260 8.48 9.09 0.77
N ILE A 261 8.88 7.93 0.23
CA ILE A 261 9.14 7.70 -1.19
C ILE A 261 7.92 8.03 -2.07
N ALA A 262 6.70 7.95 -1.51
CA ALA A 262 5.46 8.20 -2.22
C ALA A 262 5.39 9.61 -2.84
N TYR A 263 5.89 10.64 -2.14
CA TYR A 263 5.89 12.01 -2.66
C TYR A 263 6.86 12.18 -3.82
N ILE A 264 8.09 11.67 -3.67
CA ILE A 264 9.12 11.73 -4.71
C ILE A 264 8.63 10.99 -5.96
N MET A 265 8.06 9.80 -5.77
CA MET A 265 7.41 9.02 -6.80
C MET A 265 6.33 9.81 -7.54
N LEU A 266 5.43 10.45 -6.81
CA LEU A 266 4.31 11.19 -7.39
C LEU A 266 4.79 12.43 -8.16
N ILE A 267 5.74 13.18 -7.59
CA ILE A 267 6.27 14.41 -8.20
C ILE A 267 7.05 14.08 -9.48
N ILE A 268 7.98 13.12 -9.41
CA ILE A 268 8.84 12.79 -10.56
C ILE A 268 8.03 12.11 -11.64
N CYS A 269 7.25 11.07 -11.32
CA CYS A 269 6.46 10.35 -12.33
C CYS A 269 5.35 11.24 -12.88
N GLY A 270 4.71 12.07 -12.05
CA GLY A 270 3.71 13.05 -12.50
C GLY A 270 4.31 14.10 -13.43
N GLY A 271 5.47 14.65 -13.08
CA GLY A 271 6.22 15.58 -13.93
C GLY A 271 6.62 14.95 -15.26
N VAL A 272 7.19 13.74 -15.24
CA VAL A 272 7.56 12.99 -16.46
C VAL A 272 6.33 12.73 -17.32
N PHE A 273 5.18 12.38 -16.73
CA PHE A 273 3.93 12.15 -17.46
C PHE A 273 3.45 13.43 -18.16
N VAL A 274 3.42 14.57 -17.46
CA VAL A 274 2.99 15.85 -18.04
C VAL A 274 3.95 16.29 -19.15
N ILE A 275 5.26 16.31 -18.88
CA ILE A 275 6.29 16.73 -19.83
C ILE A 275 6.27 15.83 -21.07
N SER A 276 6.21 14.51 -20.88
CA SER A 276 6.19 13.55 -21.99
C SER A 276 4.93 13.70 -22.84
N ASN A 277 3.77 14.01 -22.25
CA ASN A 277 2.55 14.27 -23.04
C ASN A 277 2.59 15.61 -23.79
N CYS A 278 3.32 16.62 -23.30
CA CYS A 278 3.58 17.85 -24.06
C CYS A 278 4.55 17.63 -25.23
N VAL A 279 5.57 16.79 -25.04
CA VAL A 279 6.61 16.50 -26.04
C VAL A 279 6.09 15.55 -27.14
N PHE A 280 5.40 14.47 -26.76
CA PHE A 280 4.94 13.46 -27.71
C PHE A 280 3.52 13.75 -28.21
N LYS A 281 3.42 14.33 -29.41
CA LYS A 281 2.13 14.62 -30.08
C LYS A 281 1.43 13.39 -30.69
N GLU A 282 2.04 12.20 -30.67
CA GLU A 282 1.41 10.93 -31.07
C GLU A 282 0.40 10.49 -30.00
N LYS A 283 -0.80 11.05 -30.08
CA LYS A 283 -1.92 10.80 -29.18
C LYS A 283 -2.59 9.47 -29.51
N VAL A 284 -2.97 8.72 -28.47
CA VAL A 284 -3.63 7.41 -28.61
C VAL A 284 -4.98 7.52 -29.36
N SER A 285 -5.66 8.66 -29.33
CA SER A 285 -6.87 8.92 -30.11
C SER A 285 -6.65 8.88 -31.62
N ASN A 286 -5.48 9.31 -32.11
CA ASN A 286 -5.16 9.32 -33.54
C ASN A 286 -4.84 7.91 -34.08
N LEU A 287 -4.37 7.00 -33.22
CA LEU A 287 -4.08 5.61 -33.62
C LEU A 287 -5.34 4.77 -33.81
N ARG A 288 -6.45 5.10 -33.13
CA ARG A 288 -7.71 4.35 -33.28
C ARG A 288 -8.44 4.68 -34.59
N LYS A 289 -8.32 5.91 -35.09
CA LYS A 289 -8.82 6.31 -36.44
C LYS A 289 -8.16 5.57 -37.61
N ILE A 290 -7.09 4.82 -37.37
CA ILE A 290 -6.39 4.01 -38.38
C ILE A 290 -6.88 2.55 -38.35
N TYR A 291 -7.54 2.13 -37.27
CA TYR A 291 -7.99 0.76 -37.03
C TYR A 291 -9.52 0.59 -37.02
N ASP A 292 -10.28 1.68 -36.91
CA ASP A 292 -11.72 1.75 -37.21
C ASP A 292 -11.92 2.21 -38.67
#